data_AF-A0A1G6X605-F1
#
_entry.id   AF-A0A1G6X605-F1
#
_cell.length_a   1.000
_cell.length_b   1.000
_cell.length_c   1.000
_cell.angle_alpha   90.00
_cell.angle_beta   90.00
_cell.angle_gamma   90.00
#
_symmetry.space_group_name_H-M   'P 1'
#
loop_
_entity.id
_entity.type
_entity.pdbx_description
1 polymer ?
#
loop_
_entity_poly.entity_id
_entity_poly.type
_entity_poly.pdbx_seq_one_letter_code
_entity_poly.pdbx_strand_id
1 'polypeptide(L)'
;MIEGVMKEGFITTSYDSVVNWAKTGSLWPMTFGLACCAVEMMHAAAARYDIGRFGAEVFRASPRQSDLMIVAGTLCNKMAPALRKVYDQMSEPRWVLSMGSCANGGGYYHYSYSVVRGCDRIVPVDVYVPGCPPTAEALIYGIIQLQQKIRRTNTIARV
;
A
#
# COMPACT_ATOMS: atom_id res chain seq x y z
N MET A 1 -42.36 -15.10 -1.62
CA MET A 1 -41.47 -14.72 -2.75
C MET A 1 -40.31 -13.81 -2.34
N ILE A 2 -40.29 -13.23 -1.13
CA ILE A 2 -39.20 -12.37 -0.63
C ILE A 2 -38.17 -13.15 0.23
N GLU A 3 -38.56 -14.28 0.83
CA GLU A 3 -37.68 -15.07 1.72
C GLU A 3 -36.52 -15.80 1.01
N GLY A 4 -36.59 -15.96 -0.32
CA GLY A 4 -35.53 -16.61 -1.11
C GLY A 4 -34.35 -15.70 -1.46
N VAL A 5 -34.56 -14.37 -1.52
CA VAL A 5 -33.52 -13.36 -1.81
C VAL A 5 -32.67 -13.05 -0.57
N MET A 6 -33.23 -13.32 0.61
CA MET A 6 -32.60 -13.18 1.93
C MET A 6 -31.75 -14.40 2.34
N LYS A 7 -31.75 -15.50 1.55
CA LYS A 7 -30.82 -16.63 1.72
C LYS A 7 -29.41 -16.23 1.24
N GLU A 8 -28.77 -15.41 2.08
CA GLU A 8 -27.33 -15.32 2.35
C GLU A 8 -26.35 -14.84 1.25
N GLY A 9 -26.72 -14.77 -0.03
CA GLY A 9 -25.76 -14.47 -1.11
C GLY A 9 -25.85 -13.07 -1.74
N PHE A 10 -27.03 -12.61 -2.14
CA PHE A 10 -27.14 -11.45 -3.05
C PHE A 10 -27.00 -10.10 -2.34
N ILE A 11 -27.61 -9.95 -1.16
CA ILE A 11 -27.58 -8.70 -0.39
C ILE A 11 -26.21 -8.51 0.29
N THR A 12 -25.63 -9.59 0.80
CA THR A 12 -24.29 -9.61 1.39
C THR A 12 -23.23 -9.30 0.32
N THR A 13 -23.30 -9.92 -0.86
CA THR A 13 -22.36 -9.65 -1.96
C THR A 13 -22.50 -8.23 -2.50
N SER A 14 -23.73 -7.72 -2.65
CA SER A 14 -23.94 -6.35 -3.12
C SER A 14 -23.41 -5.31 -2.12
N TYR A 15 -23.63 -5.50 -0.81
CA TYR A 15 -23.03 -4.64 0.22
C TYR A 15 -21.50 -4.71 0.24
N ASP A 16 -20.93 -5.91 0.15
CA ASP A 16 -19.48 -6.10 0.13
C ASP A 16 -18.83 -5.40 -1.07
N SER A 17 -19.47 -5.46 -2.24
CA SER A 17 -19.00 -4.78 -3.45
C SER A 17 -18.93 -3.26 -3.27
N VAL A 18 -19.91 -2.66 -2.57
CA VAL A 18 -19.95 -1.21 -2.31
C VAL A 18 -18.87 -0.81 -1.32
N VAL A 19 -18.68 -1.59 -0.24
CA VAL A 19 -17.64 -1.33 0.76
C VAL A 19 -16.24 -1.44 0.14
N ASN A 20 -16.00 -2.47 -0.67
CA ASN A 20 -14.72 -2.64 -1.38
C ASN A 20 -14.50 -1.56 -2.45
N TRP A 21 -15.56 -1.13 -3.13
CA TRP A 21 -15.49 0.01 -4.04
C TRP A 21 -15.09 1.30 -3.29
N ALA A 22 -15.72 1.58 -2.14
CA ALA A 22 -15.40 2.74 -1.32
C ALA A 22 -13.93 2.71 -0.85
N LYS A 23 -13.46 1.58 -0.31
CA LYS A 23 -12.06 1.42 0.12
C LYS A 23 -11.07 1.62 -1.04
N THR A 24 -11.36 1.08 -2.23
CA THR A 24 -10.45 1.23 -3.37
C THR A 24 -10.51 2.59 -4.06
N GLY A 25 -11.64 3.28 -3.97
CA GLY A 25 -11.86 4.60 -4.57
C GLY A 25 -11.19 5.74 -3.83
N SER A 26 -10.73 5.53 -2.59
CA SER A 26 -10.13 6.59 -1.76
C SER A 26 -9.03 6.04 -0.84
N LEU A 27 -7.96 5.52 -1.42
CA LEU A 27 -6.78 5.09 -0.65
C LEU A 27 -5.96 6.33 -0.26
N TRP A 28 -5.68 6.55 1.01
CA TRP A 28 -4.79 7.66 1.40
C TRP A 28 -3.39 7.14 1.70
N PRO A 29 -2.44 7.30 0.76
CA PRO A 29 -1.07 6.89 0.96
C PRO A 29 -0.38 7.78 2.00
N MET A 30 0.34 7.15 2.92
CA MET A 30 1.42 7.77 3.65
C MET A 30 2.75 7.35 3.04
N THR A 31 3.63 8.32 2.86
CA THR A 31 4.93 8.11 2.22
C THR A 31 6.00 7.84 3.25
N PHE A 32 6.70 6.73 3.10
CA PHE A 32 7.99 6.51 3.75
C PHE A 32 9.10 6.69 2.72
N GLY A 33 9.44 7.96 2.46
CA GLY A 33 10.54 8.32 1.58
C GLY A 33 11.90 8.15 2.27
N LEU A 34 12.52 6.98 2.13
CA LEU A 34 13.78 6.64 2.80
C LEU A 34 15.03 6.90 1.95
N ALA A 35 14.92 6.73 0.63
CA ALA A 35 16.05 6.86 -0.30
C ALA A 35 15.59 7.36 -1.68
N CYS A 36 16.32 7.03 -2.74
CA CYS A 36 16.09 7.49 -4.12
C CYS A 36 14.68 7.21 -4.67
N CYS A 37 13.99 6.15 -4.21
CA CYS A 37 12.62 5.84 -4.64
C CYS A 37 11.61 6.92 -4.20
N ALA A 38 11.93 7.76 -3.21
CA ALA A 38 11.07 8.85 -2.77
C ALA A 38 10.85 9.90 -3.87
N VAL A 39 11.88 10.21 -4.66
CA VAL A 39 11.78 11.18 -5.76
C VAL A 39 10.85 10.66 -6.84
N GLU A 40 10.95 9.37 -7.14
CA GLU A 40 10.10 8.76 -8.17
C GLU A 40 8.65 8.62 -7.71
N MET A 41 8.43 8.49 -6.39
CA MET A 41 7.09 8.62 -5.81
C MET A 41 6.53 10.04 -5.95
N MET A 42 7.36 11.08 -5.76
CA MET A 42 6.96 12.46 -6.02
C MET A 42 6.65 12.69 -7.50
N HIS A 43 7.37 12.05 -8.42
CA HIS A 43 7.05 12.08 -9.84
C HIS A 43 5.71 11.42 -10.17
N ALA A 44 5.33 10.34 -9.48
CA ALA A 44 4.00 9.75 -9.62
C ALA A 44 2.88 10.69 -9.12
N ALA A 45 3.19 11.56 -8.15
CA ALA A 45 2.30 12.61 -7.66
C ALA A 45 2.26 13.85 -8.56
N ALA A 46 3.25 14.03 -9.44
CA ALA A 46 3.36 15.21 -10.29
C ALA A 46 2.31 15.20 -11.41
N ALA A 47 2.06 16.39 -11.97
CA ALA A 47 1.01 16.63 -12.96
C ALA A 47 1.02 15.71 -14.19
N ARG A 48 2.18 15.12 -14.54
CA ARG A 48 2.30 14.22 -15.69
C ARG A 48 1.58 12.88 -15.48
N TYR A 49 1.66 12.35 -14.26
CA TYR A 49 1.17 11.01 -13.93
C TYR A 49 -0.03 11.02 -12.99
N ASP A 50 -0.15 12.05 -12.17
CA ASP A 50 -1.28 12.36 -11.29
C ASP A 50 -1.91 11.12 -10.64
N ILE A 51 -1.28 10.67 -9.56
CA ILE A 51 -1.81 9.62 -8.68
C ILE A 51 -3.22 9.93 -8.13
N GLY A 52 -3.62 11.20 -8.11
CA GLY A 52 -4.94 11.63 -7.66
C GLY A 52 -6.08 11.10 -8.51
N ARG A 53 -5.83 10.87 -9.80
CA ARG A 53 -6.78 10.23 -10.71
C ARG A 53 -7.25 8.85 -10.24
N PHE A 54 -6.44 8.14 -9.46
CA PHE A 54 -6.74 6.81 -8.97
C PHE A 54 -7.30 6.80 -7.54
N GLY A 55 -7.67 7.97 -7.00
CA GLY A 55 -8.20 8.09 -5.63
C GLY A 55 -7.12 8.08 -4.56
N ALA A 56 -5.85 8.20 -4.95
CA ALA A 56 -4.68 8.21 -4.07
C ALA A 56 -3.98 9.58 -4.02
N GLU A 57 -4.75 10.65 -4.20
CA GLU A 57 -4.26 12.04 -4.28
C GLU A 57 -3.61 12.52 -2.98
N VAL A 58 -4.21 12.12 -1.85
CA VAL A 58 -3.92 12.76 -0.57
C VAL A 58 -2.81 12.03 0.15
N PHE A 59 -1.57 12.49 -0.06
CA PHE A 59 -0.46 12.07 0.76
C PHE A 59 -0.62 12.60 2.18
N ARG A 60 -1.11 11.74 3.08
CA ARG A 60 -1.29 12.06 4.49
C ARG A 60 0.00 11.79 5.27
N ALA A 61 0.56 12.82 5.87
CA ALA A 61 1.74 12.70 6.72
C ALA A 61 1.45 11.98 8.05
N SER A 62 0.18 11.97 8.50
CA SER A 62 -0.20 11.34 9.76
C SER A 62 -0.61 9.88 9.56
N PRO A 63 0.03 8.91 10.23
CA PRO A 63 -0.30 7.49 10.09
C PRO A 63 -1.72 7.14 10.52
N ARG A 64 -2.30 7.90 11.46
CA ARG A 64 -3.66 7.66 11.98
C ARG A 64 -4.77 7.95 10.97
N GLN A 65 -4.47 8.75 9.94
CA GLN A 65 -5.44 9.11 8.90
C GLN A 65 -5.22 8.31 7.62
N SER A 66 -4.03 7.71 7.45
CA SER A 66 -3.67 6.97 6.25
C SER A 66 -3.93 5.48 6.42
N ASP A 67 -4.29 4.87 5.31
CA ASP A 67 -4.66 3.47 5.16
C ASP A 67 -3.67 2.70 4.26
N LEU A 68 -2.91 3.40 3.41
CA LEU A 68 -1.84 2.79 2.61
C LEU A 68 -0.46 3.30 3.04
N MET A 69 0.48 2.41 3.38
CA MET A 69 1.88 2.76 3.64
C MET A 69 2.76 2.40 2.44
N ILE A 70 3.38 3.39 1.79
CA ILE A 70 4.34 3.15 0.70
C ILE A 70 5.76 3.24 1.27
N VAL A 71 6.46 2.11 1.29
CA VAL A 71 7.86 2.05 1.73
C VAL A 71 8.77 2.24 0.53
N ALA A 72 9.27 3.46 0.36
CA ALA A 72 10.09 3.83 -0.79
C ALA A 72 11.57 3.96 -0.43
N GLY A 73 12.32 2.92 -0.77
CA GLY A 73 13.76 2.90 -0.69
C GLY A 73 14.31 2.00 0.41
N THR A 74 15.58 2.23 0.75
CA THR A 74 16.36 1.33 1.60
C THR A 74 15.96 1.44 3.07
N LEU A 75 15.71 0.30 3.71
CA LEU A 75 15.47 0.24 5.15
C LEU A 75 16.76 -0.05 5.92
N CYS A 76 17.14 0.87 6.81
CA CYS A 76 18.29 0.70 7.70
C CYS A 76 17.88 0.06 9.04
N ASN A 77 18.80 -0.64 9.71
CA ASN A 77 18.56 -1.27 11.02
C ASN A 77 18.06 -0.26 12.07
N LYS A 78 18.58 0.98 12.04
CA LYS A 78 18.13 2.07 12.91
C LYS A 78 16.68 2.51 12.63
N MET A 79 16.25 2.41 11.38
CA MET A 79 14.93 2.85 10.94
C MET A 79 13.85 1.78 11.13
N ALA A 80 14.24 0.50 11.17
CA ALA A 80 13.33 -0.63 11.37
C ALA A 80 12.34 -0.47 12.55
N PRO A 81 12.76 -0.09 13.77
CA PRO A 81 11.82 0.09 14.89
C PRO A 81 10.88 1.29 14.68
N ALA A 82 11.34 2.36 14.03
CA ALA A 82 10.51 3.52 13.73
C ALA A 82 9.42 3.16 12.70
N LEU A 83 9.79 2.41 11.66
CA LEU A 83 8.82 1.90 10.68
C LEU A 83 7.75 1.05 11.36
N ARG A 84 8.15 0.12 12.25
CA ARG A 84 7.20 -0.73 12.96
C ARG A 84 6.21 0.09 13.79
N LYS A 85 6.72 1.06 14.55
CA LYS A 85 5.89 1.95 15.38
C LYS A 85 4.87 2.73 14.57
N VAL A 86 5.25 3.18 13.38
CA VAL A 86 4.34 3.93 12.51
C VAL A 86 3.27 3.02 11.92
N TYR A 87 3.64 1.81 11.50
CA TYR A 87 2.69 0.80 11.04
C TYR A 87 1.67 0.42 12.13
N ASP A 88 2.13 0.27 13.39
CA ASP A 88 1.26 -0.04 14.54
C ASP A 88 0.31 1.11 14.90
N GLN A 89 0.57 2.33 14.44
CA GLN A 89 -0.29 3.51 14.68
C GLN A 89 -1.34 3.74 13.59
N MET A 90 -1.31 2.96 12.51
CA MET A 90 -2.31 3.05 11.43
C MET A 90 -3.62 2.39 11.84
N SER A 91 -4.74 2.98 11.39
CA SER A 91 -6.07 2.38 11.56
C SER A 91 -6.24 1.13 10.70
N GLU A 92 -7.03 0.17 11.17
CA GLU A 92 -7.51 -0.94 10.34
C GLU A 92 -8.66 -0.43 9.45
N PRO A 93 -8.72 -0.72 8.13
CA PRO A 93 -7.83 -1.56 7.32
C PRO A 93 -6.55 -0.83 6.89
N ARG A 94 -5.41 -1.52 6.94
CA ARG A 94 -4.10 -0.99 6.50
C ARG A 94 -3.47 -1.88 5.44
N TRP A 95 -2.80 -1.26 4.47
CA TRP A 95 -2.07 -1.94 3.40
C TRP A 95 -0.64 -1.44 3.31
N VAL A 96 0.28 -2.31 2.89
CA VAL A 96 1.68 -1.94 2.71
C VAL A 96 2.13 -2.24 1.29
N LEU A 97 2.65 -1.22 0.61
CA LEU A 97 3.26 -1.35 -0.70
C LEU A 97 4.78 -1.16 -0.58
N SER A 98 5.53 -2.19 -0.93
CA SER A 98 7.00 -2.13 -0.96
C SER A 98 7.46 -1.63 -2.32
N MET A 99 8.16 -0.49 -2.33
CA MET A 99 8.61 0.18 -3.55
C MET A 99 10.13 0.11 -3.67
N GLY A 100 10.57 -0.55 -4.75
CA GLY A 100 11.96 -0.64 -5.16
C GLY A 100 12.69 -1.87 -4.63
N SER A 101 13.79 -2.20 -5.29
CA SER A 101 14.59 -3.41 -5.03
C SER A 101 15.12 -3.47 -3.59
N CYS A 102 15.45 -2.30 -3.02
CA CYS A 102 15.98 -2.19 -1.66
C CYS A 102 14.93 -2.50 -0.59
N ALA A 103 13.69 -2.05 -0.78
CA ALA A 103 12.59 -2.35 0.14
C ALA A 103 12.14 -3.82 0.03
N ASN A 104 12.15 -4.39 -1.18
CA ASN A 104 11.67 -5.76 -1.42
C ASN A 104 12.58 -6.82 -0.78
N GLY A 105 13.90 -6.61 -0.83
CA GLY A 105 14.85 -7.64 -0.38
C GLY A 105 16.24 -7.11 -0.02
N GLY A 106 16.39 -5.82 0.30
CA GLY A 106 17.70 -5.18 0.51
C GLY A 106 18.40 -4.74 -0.78
N GLY A 107 17.98 -5.28 -1.94
CA GLY A 107 18.40 -4.81 -3.26
C GLY A 107 19.91 -4.73 -3.42
N TYR A 108 20.39 -3.58 -3.92
CA TYR A 108 21.82 -3.33 -4.08
C TYR A 108 22.60 -3.44 -2.76
N TYR A 109 21.98 -3.07 -1.64
CA TYR A 109 22.61 -3.05 -0.33
C TYR A 109 22.48 -4.37 0.44
N HIS A 110 21.99 -5.45 -0.17
CA HIS A 110 21.68 -6.71 0.52
C HIS A 110 22.81 -7.27 1.41
N TYR A 111 24.06 -7.10 0.97
CA TYR A 111 25.26 -7.57 1.69
C TYR A 111 25.87 -6.54 2.65
N SER A 112 25.24 -5.38 2.82
CA SER A 112 25.72 -4.38 3.79
C SER A 112 25.26 -4.69 5.22
N TYR A 113 26.05 -4.25 6.20
CA TYR A 113 25.81 -4.53 7.62
C TYR A 113 24.63 -3.73 8.21
N SER A 114 24.34 -2.56 7.63
CA SER A 114 23.43 -1.57 8.20
C SER A 114 22.01 -1.63 7.67
N VAL A 115 21.72 -2.46 6.66
CA VAL A 115 20.40 -2.54 6.04
C VAL A 115 19.66 -3.82 6.41
N VAL A 116 18.34 -3.71 6.48
CA VAL A 116 17.49 -4.87 6.57
C VAL A 116 17.27 -5.42 5.17
N ARG A 117 17.37 -6.74 5.03
CA ARG A 117 17.24 -7.48 3.76
C ARG A 117 15.78 -7.59 3.28
N GLY A 118 14.97 -6.55 3.49
CA GLY A 118 13.57 -6.50 3.12
C GLY A 118 12.68 -5.88 4.19
N CYS A 119 11.71 -5.09 3.75
CA CYS A 119 10.68 -4.50 4.58
C CYS A 119 9.74 -5.56 5.18
N ASP A 120 9.57 -6.68 4.49
CA ASP A 120 8.71 -7.82 4.86
C ASP A 120 9.07 -8.44 6.21
N ARG A 121 10.31 -8.27 6.67
CA ARG A 121 10.75 -8.74 7.98
C ARG A 121 10.17 -7.94 9.15
N ILE A 122 9.68 -6.73 8.92
CA ILE A 122 9.18 -5.80 9.96
C ILE A 122 7.67 -5.64 9.87
N VAL A 123 7.16 -5.48 8.64
CA VAL A 123 5.76 -5.23 8.35
C VAL A 123 5.31 -6.17 7.23
N PRO A 124 4.08 -6.70 7.28
CA PRO A 124 3.57 -7.56 6.22
C PRO A 124 3.35 -6.73 4.95
N VAL A 125 3.96 -7.13 3.84
CA VAL A 125 3.84 -6.43 2.56
C VAL A 125 2.69 -7.02 1.73
N ASP A 126 1.84 -6.15 1.17
CA ASP A 126 0.72 -6.58 0.32
C ASP A 126 1.07 -6.70 -1.16
N VAL A 127 1.84 -5.73 -1.67
CA VAL A 127 2.23 -5.63 -3.08
C VAL A 127 3.69 -5.19 -3.16
N TYR A 128 4.44 -5.83 -4.05
CA TYR A 128 5.82 -5.50 -4.34
C TYR A 128 5.91 -4.81 -5.70
N VAL A 129 6.57 -3.66 -5.76
CA VAL A 129 6.88 -2.96 -7.01
C VAL A 129 8.38 -3.08 -7.28
N PRO A 130 8.80 -3.86 -8.29
CA PRO A 130 10.20 -3.99 -8.64
C PRO A 130 10.73 -2.74 -9.37
N GLY A 131 11.97 -2.33 -9.07
CA GLY A 131 12.67 -1.25 -9.77
C GLY A 131 13.80 -0.63 -8.95
N CYS A 132 14.66 0.19 -9.55
CA CYS A 132 15.80 0.82 -8.86
C CYS A 132 16.20 2.19 -9.47
N PRO A 133 15.40 3.26 -9.31
CA PRO A 133 14.03 3.28 -8.79
C PRO A 133 13.00 2.75 -9.82
N PRO A 134 11.83 2.25 -9.40
CA PRO A 134 10.77 1.86 -10.33
C PRO A 134 10.20 3.09 -11.01
N THR A 135 9.93 3.06 -12.32
CA THR A 135 9.30 4.20 -13.00
C THR A 135 7.99 4.60 -12.33
N ALA A 136 7.63 5.89 -12.37
CA ALA A 136 6.37 6.38 -11.81
C ALA A 136 5.14 5.60 -12.31
N GLU A 137 5.15 5.17 -13.57
CA GLU A 137 4.11 4.33 -14.18
C GLU A 137 4.03 2.95 -13.51
N ALA A 138 5.18 2.33 -13.18
CA ALA A 138 5.22 1.06 -12.49
C ALA A 138 4.69 1.16 -11.05
N LEU A 139 4.92 2.29 -10.38
CA LEU A 139 4.31 2.55 -9.07
C LEU A 139 2.79 2.64 -9.17
N ILE A 140 2.27 3.39 -10.15
CA ILE A 140 0.83 3.51 -10.39
C ILE A 140 0.22 2.14 -10.70
N TYR A 141 0.90 1.34 -11.51
CA TYR A 141 0.48 -0.03 -11.79
C TYR A 141 0.42 -0.88 -10.51
N GLY A 142 1.40 -0.74 -9.60
CA GLY A 142 1.37 -1.39 -8.29
C GLY A 142 0.17 -1.00 -7.44
N ILE A 143 -0.25 0.28 -7.48
CA ILE A 143 -1.45 0.76 -6.78
C ILE A 143 -2.72 0.18 -7.41
N ILE A 144 -2.80 0.14 -8.75
CA ILE A 144 -3.94 -0.48 -9.44
C ILE A 144 -4.02 -1.97 -9.10
N GLN A 145 -2.90 -2.67 -9.01
CA GLN A 145 -2.85 -4.07 -8.59
C GLN A 145 -3.29 -4.24 -7.13
N LEU A 146 -2.93 -3.31 -6.24
CA LEU A 146 -3.44 -3.28 -4.87
C LEU A 146 -4.97 -3.08 -4.84
N GLN A 147 -5.51 -2.15 -5.63
CA GLN A 147 -6.95 -1.96 -5.76
C GLN A 147 -7.64 -3.23 -6.25
N GLN A 148 -7.07 -3.94 -7.23
CA GLN A 148 -7.60 -5.23 -7.68
C GLN A 148 -7.56 -6.29 -6.57
N LYS A 149 -6.51 -6.31 -5.75
CA LYS A 149 -6.40 -7.21 -4.58
C LYS A 149 -7.50 -6.92 -3.55
N ILE A 150 -7.74 -5.64 -3.24
CA ILE A 150 -8.78 -5.21 -2.29
C ILE A 150 -10.18 -5.56 -2.83
N ARG A 151 -10.46 -5.33 -4.12
CA ARG A 151 -11.76 -5.68 -4.74
C ARG A 151 -12.12 -7.17 -4.68
N ARG A 152 -11.12 -8.05 -4.63
CA ARG A 152 -11.32 -9.51 -4.52
C ARG A 152 -11.49 -9.98 -3.08
N THR A 153 -11.23 -9.12 -2.09
CA THR A 153 -11.26 -9.49 -0.68
C THR A 153 -12.68 -9.34 -0.14
N ASN A 154 -13.31 -10.45 0.26
CA ASN A 154 -14.62 -10.40 0.90
C ASN A 154 -14.49 -9.82 2.32
N THR A 155 -14.99 -8.60 2.55
CA THR A 155 -14.87 -7.88 3.82
C THR A 155 -15.78 -8.48 4.90
N ILE A 156 -16.95 -9.02 4.53
CA ILE A 156 -17.99 -9.44 5.49
C ILE A 156 -17.63 -10.72 6.27
N ALA A 157 -16.77 -11.59 5.74
CA ALA A 157 -16.38 -12.85 6.41
C ALA A 157 -15.34 -12.70 7.55
N ARG A 158 -15.00 -11.45 7.93
CA ARG A 158 -14.05 -11.15 9.03
C ARG A 158 -14.73 -10.86 10.38
N VAL A 159 -16.03 -11.13 10.52
CA VAL A 159 -16.80 -11.01 11.77
C VAL A 159 -17.15 -12.39 12.30
#